data_AF-A0A817PE20-F1
#
_entry.id   AF-A0A817PE20-F1
#
_cell.length_a   1.000
_cell.length_b   1.000
_cell.length_c   1.000
_cell.angle_alpha   90.00
_cell.angle_beta   90.00
_cell.angle_gamma   90.00
#
_symmetry.space_group_name_H-M   'P 1'
#
loop_
_entity.id
_entity.type
_entity.pdbx_description
1 polymer ?
#
loop_
_entity_poly.entity_id
_entity_poly.type
_entity_poly.pdbx_seq_one_letter_code
_entity_poly.pdbx_strand_id
1 'polypeptide(L)'
;MNYKVILSQVFLLLLTKSQFYEALLCNGFNVVGDTCCGSQGYYTSTSTCCLGVIKAGNACCGSQGYYTSTSTCCNGVILPGNACCGSQAYYTSTSTCCLGVIKPGNACCGSQGYYTSTSTCCNGVILPGTACCGSQAYYTSSSACCLGVIKPGNACCGSQGYSTSTSTCCNGVILPGNACCGSQAYYTSTSTCCNGVILPGNACCGTQAYYTSSSACCLGVIRPGNACCGTQGYYTSTSTCCNGVILAGNACCGSQAYYKSTSTCCNGVILAGNACCGSQAYYTSSQVCCNGILKAGSVC
;
A
#
# COMPACT_ATOMS: atom_id res chain seq x y z
N MET A 1 -22.45 44.55 -39.86
CA MET A 1 -21.34 43.60 -39.63
C MET A 1 -20.93 43.74 -38.17
N ASN A 2 -20.79 42.75 -37.30
CA ASN A 2 -21.14 41.33 -37.36
C ASN A 2 -21.22 40.80 -35.90
N TYR A 3 -22.15 41.33 -35.08
CA TYR A 3 -22.32 40.90 -33.67
C TYR A 3 -23.03 39.54 -33.51
N LYS A 4 -23.47 38.91 -34.61
CA LYS A 4 -24.16 37.61 -34.57
C LYS A 4 -23.24 36.38 -34.69
N VAL A 5 -21.95 36.54 -34.97
CA VAL A 5 -21.04 35.39 -35.21
C VAL A 5 -20.25 34.98 -33.96
N ILE A 6 -20.06 35.87 -32.97
CA ILE A 6 -19.22 35.56 -31.80
C ILE A 6 -19.99 34.81 -30.70
N LEU A 7 -21.31 35.04 -30.56
CA LEU A 7 -22.12 34.28 -29.60
C LEU A 7 -22.23 32.79 -29.96
N SER A 8 -22.10 32.43 -31.24
CA SER A 8 -22.23 31.03 -31.66
C SER A 8 -20.99 30.19 -31.37
N GLN A 9 -19.78 30.77 -31.37
CA GLN A 9 -18.55 30.03 -31.07
C GLN A 9 -18.22 29.96 -29.57
N VAL A 10 -18.61 30.98 -28.78
CA VAL A 10 -18.44 30.95 -27.31
C VAL A 10 -19.42 29.98 -26.65
N PHE A 11 -20.64 29.84 -27.19
CA PHE A 11 -21.60 28.84 -26.71
C PHE A 11 -21.17 27.39 -27.05
N LEU A 12 -20.44 27.20 -28.16
CA LEU A 12 -19.91 25.89 -28.56
C LEU A 12 -18.69 25.46 -27.73
N LEU A 13 -17.88 26.40 -27.23
CA LEU A 13 -16.73 26.11 -26.37
C LEU A 13 -17.10 25.92 -24.89
N LEU A 14 -18.14 26.61 -24.40
CA LEU A 14 -18.62 26.50 -23.02
C LEU A 14 -19.33 25.16 -22.71
N LEU A 15 -19.78 24.43 -23.74
CA LEU A 15 -20.36 23.10 -23.57
C LEU A 15 -19.32 21.98 -23.45
N THR A 16 -18.02 22.26 -23.58
CA THR A 16 -16.99 21.21 -23.67
C THR A 16 -16.14 21.00 -22.40
N LYS A 17 -16.34 21.75 -21.31
CA LYS A 17 -15.37 21.72 -20.19
C LYS A 17 -15.88 21.71 -18.73
N SER A 18 -17.17 21.55 -18.43
CA SER A 18 -17.60 21.51 -17.00
C SER A 18 -18.58 20.41 -16.61
N GLN A 19 -18.83 19.44 -17.49
CA GLN A 19 -19.56 18.21 -17.16
C GLN A 19 -18.85 17.03 -17.83
N PHE A 20 -17.59 16.76 -17.46
CA PHE A 20 -17.05 15.39 -17.58
C PHE A 20 -17.74 14.53 -16.52
N TYR A 21 -19.06 14.35 -16.64
CA TYR A 21 -19.60 13.03 -16.38
C TYR A 21 -19.05 12.20 -17.52
N GLU A 22 -18.32 11.13 -17.21
CA GLU A 22 -17.83 10.20 -18.22
C GLU A 22 -19.03 9.68 -19.02
N ALA A 23 -19.36 10.36 -20.12
CA ALA A 23 -20.42 9.97 -21.01
C ALA A 23 -19.86 8.77 -21.78
N LEU A 24 -20.22 7.58 -21.31
CA LEU A 24 -19.87 6.34 -21.96
C LEU A 24 -20.78 6.17 -23.19
N LEU A 25 -20.20 5.84 -24.34
CA LEU A 25 -20.98 5.60 -25.55
C LEU A 25 -21.30 4.10 -25.67
N CYS A 26 -22.55 3.72 -25.41
CA CYS A 26 -23.02 2.34 -25.50
C CYS A 26 -23.98 2.17 -26.68
N ASN A 27 -23.61 1.39 -27.70
CA ASN A 27 -24.39 1.18 -28.93
C ASN A 27 -24.93 2.48 -29.56
N GLY A 28 -24.11 3.54 -29.56
CA GLY A 28 -24.46 4.83 -30.16
C GLY A 28 -25.28 5.77 -29.24
N PHE A 29 -25.58 5.36 -28.00
CA PHE A 29 -26.22 6.21 -26.99
C PHE A 29 -25.21 6.68 -25.95
N ASN A 30 -25.25 7.98 -25.61
CA ASN A 30 -24.52 8.50 -24.45
C ASN A 30 -25.26 8.07 -23.18
N VAL A 31 -24.56 7.38 -22.29
CA VAL A 31 -25.12 6.86 -21.03
C VAL A 31 -24.24 7.23 -19.84
N VAL A 32 -24.82 7.11 -18.64
CA VAL A 32 -24.14 7.32 -17.36
C VAL A 32 -23.61 5.98 -16.85
N GLY A 33 -22.33 5.92 -16.49
CA GLY A 33 -21.69 4.71 -15.98
C GLY A 33 -20.24 4.59 -16.40
N ASP A 34 -19.56 3.55 -15.92
CA ASP A 34 -18.20 3.20 -16.32
C ASP A 34 -18.15 2.04 -17.33
N THR A 35 -19.26 1.30 -17.51
CA THR A 35 -19.35 0.12 -18.40
C THR A 35 -20.73 -0.02 -19.07
N CYS A 36 -20.78 -0.67 -20.24
CA CYS A 36 -22.00 -0.91 -21.02
C CYS A 36 -22.63 -2.29 -20.76
N CYS A 37 -23.96 -2.34 -20.71
CA CYS A 37 -24.78 -3.54 -20.85
C CYS A 37 -25.76 -3.33 -22.01
N GLY A 38 -25.40 -3.76 -23.21
CA GLY A 38 -26.13 -3.39 -24.42
C GLY A 38 -26.08 -1.88 -24.68
N SER A 39 -27.24 -1.23 -24.78
CA SER A 39 -27.36 0.23 -24.94
C SER A 39 -27.51 0.99 -23.62
N GLN A 40 -27.35 0.33 -22.46
CA GLN A 40 -27.44 0.94 -21.14
C GLN A 40 -26.06 1.05 -20.49
N GLY A 41 -25.82 2.11 -19.74
CA GLY A 41 -24.62 2.30 -18.91
C GLY A 41 -24.90 1.88 -17.47
N TYR A 42 -23.87 1.38 -16.78
CA TYR A 42 -23.91 1.10 -15.35
C TYR A 42 -22.53 1.31 -14.71
N TYR A 43 -22.48 1.32 -13.38
CA TYR A 43 -21.24 1.37 -12.62
C TYR A 43 -20.87 -0.02 -12.10
N THR A 44 -19.69 -0.51 -12.47
CA THR A 44 -19.16 -1.81 -12.04
C THR A 44 -18.99 -1.95 -10.53
N SER A 45 -18.95 -0.83 -9.81
CA SER A 45 -18.88 -0.78 -8.34
C SER A 45 -20.15 -1.28 -7.65
N THR A 46 -21.30 -1.25 -8.31
CA THR A 46 -22.61 -1.61 -7.71
C THR A 46 -23.44 -2.58 -8.54
N SER A 47 -23.15 -2.70 -9.84
CA SER A 47 -23.95 -3.47 -10.78
C SER A 47 -23.09 -4.27 -11.75
N THR A 48 -23.70 -5.26 -12.40
CA THR A 48 -23.08 -6.14 -13.37
C THR A 48 -24.08 -6.49 -14.49
N CYS A 49 -23.58 -6.82 -15.68
CA CYS A 49 -24.41 -7.18 -16.83
C CYS A 49 -24.50 -8.71 -16.97
N CYS A 50 -25.66 -9.30 -16.67
CA CYS A 50 -25.88 -10.74 -16.78
C CYS A 50 -26.85 -11.03 -17.93
N LEU A 51 -26.37 -11.72 -18.96
CA LEU A 51 -27.14 -12.07 -20.16
C LEU A 51 -27.87 -10.85 -20.78
N GLY A 52 -27.18 -9.71 -20.85
CA GLY A 52 -27.72 -8.47 -21.43
C GLY A 52 -28.67 -7.68 -20.52
N VAL A 53 -28.79 -8.06 -19.24
CA VAL A 53 -29.62 -7.35 -18.25
C VAL A 53 -28.75 -6.86 -17.10
N ILE A 54 -28.87 -5.58 -16.73
CA ILE A 54 -28.17 -5.01 -15.58
C ILE A 54 -28.79 -5.58 -14.29
N LYS A 55 -27.94 -6.10 -13.40
CA LYS A 55 -28.28 -6.65 -12.09
C LYS A 55 -27.41 -6.00 -11.01
N ALA A 56 -27.94 -5.91 -9.79
CA ALA A 56 -27.13 -5.52 -8.64
C ALA A 56 -26.03 -6.58 -8.36
N GLY A 57 -24.87 -6.14 -7.92
CA GLY A 57 -23.71 -7.01 -7.67
C GLY A 57 -22.54 -6.75 -8.61
N ASN A 58 -21.46 -7.51 -8.44
CA ASN A 58 -20.23 -7.39 -9.23
C ASN A 58 -19.89 -8.69 -10.00
N ALA A 59 -20.72 -9.73 -9.92
CA ALA A 59 -20.55 -10.99 -10.66
C ALA A 59 -21.90 -11.62 -11.03
N CYS A 60 -21.89 -12.50 -12.05
CA CYS A 60 -23.08 -13.20 -12.54
C CYS A 60 -23.07 -14.68 -12.20
N CYS A 61 -24.24 -15.19 -11.81
CA CYS A 61 -24.54 -16.61 -11.69
C CYS A 61 -25.73 -16.92 -12.61
N GLY A 62 -25.42 -17.30 -13.85
CA GLY A 62 -26.42 -17.35 -14.92
C GLY A 62 -27.01 -15.94 -15.19
N SER A 63 -28.34 -15.81 -15.07
CA SER A 63 -29.05 -14.54 -15.27
C SER A 63 -29.13 -13.64 -14.03
N GLN A 64 -28.60 -14.09 -12.88
CA GLN A 64 -28.67 -13.38 -11.61
C GLN A 64 -27.33 -12.68 -11.32
N GLY A 65 -27.39 -11.45 -10.81
CA GLY A 65 -26.23 -10.73 -10.27
C GLY A 65 -26.07 -11.00 -8.78
N TYR A 66 -24.82 -11.00 -8.29
CA TYR A 66 -24.50 -11.15 -6.88
C TYR A 66 -23.22 -10.41 -6.50
N TYR A 67 -23.00 -10.21 -5.19
CA TYR A 67 -21.78 -9.62 -4.65
C TYR A 67 -20.80 -10.71 -4.20
N THR A 68 -19.61 -10.75 -4.80
CA THR A 68 -18.54 -11.71 -4.47
C THR A 68 -17.99 -11.55 -3.05
N SER A 69 -18.27 -10.41 -2.39
CA SER A 69 -17.90 -10.16 -1.00
C SER A 69 -18.73 -10.97 0.01
N THR A 70 -19.93 -11.42 -0.36
CA THR A 70 -20.86 -12.12 0.55
C THR A 70 -21.29 -13.49 0.06
N SER A 71 -21.18 -13.76 -1.23
CA SER A 71 -21.73 -14.96 -1.86
C SER A 71 -20.88 -15.45 -3.04
N THR A 72 -21.11 -16.69 -3.45
CA THR A 72 -20.43 -17.37 -4.57
C THR A 72 -21.45 -18.17 -5.38
N CYS A 73 -21.22 -18.28 -6.69
CA CYS A 73 -22.01 -19.12 -7.58
C CYS A 73 -21.43 -20.55 -7.65
N CYS A 74 -22.14 -21.54 -7.11
CA CYS A 74 -21.76 -22.95 -7.21
C CYS A 74 -22.80 -23.71 -8.03
N ASN A 75 -22.39 -24.29 -9.16
CA ASN A 75 -23.27 -25.02 -10.09
C ASN A 75 -24.57 -24.27 -10.43
N GLY A 76 -24.45 -22.95 -10.69
CA GLY A 76 -25.58 -22.11 -11.08
C GLY A 76 -26.46 -21.63 -9.91
N VAL A 77 -26.10 -21.91 -8.66
CA VAL A 77 -26.81 -21.44 -7.47
C VAL A 77 -25.95 -20.44 -6.70
N ILE A 78 -26.52 -19.28 -6.36
CA ILE A 78 -25.86 -18.28 -5.51
C ILE A 78 -26.02 -18.72 -4.05
N LEU A 79 -24.90 -18.91 -3.36
CA LEU A 79 -24.85 -19.38 -1.98
C LEU A 79 -23.93 -18.48 -1.14
N PRO A 80 -24.16 -18.35 0.19
CA PRO A 80 -23.24 -17.66 1.09
C PRO A 80 -21.88 -18.35 1.13
N GLY A 81 -20.79 -17.60 0.98
CA GLY A 81 -19.44 -18.16 0.92
C GLY A 81 -18.56 -17.47 -0.13
N ASN A 82 -17.29 -17.86 -0.18
CA ASN A 82 -16.30 -17.34 -1.12
C ASN A 82 -15.59 -18.43 -1.95
N ALA A 83 -16.01 -19.70 -1.82
CA ALA A 83 -15.50 -20.83 -2.60
C ALA A 83 -16.55 -21.95 -2.72
N CYS A 84 -16.37 -22.84 -3.72
CA CYS A 84 -17.23 -23.99 -3.98
C CYS A 84 -16.53 -25.32 -3.73
N CYS A 85 -17.26 -26.28 -3.18
CA CYS A 85 -16.90 -27.69 -3.11
C CYS A 85 -18.03 -28.50 -3.76
N GLY A 86 -17.90 -28.78 -5.05
CA GLY A 86 -19.03 -29.25 -5.86
C GLY A 86 -20.15 -28.20 -5.90
N SER A 87 -21.38 -28.61 -5.57
CA SER A 87 -22.56 -27.73 -5.53
C SER A 87 -22.73 -26.95 -4.22
N GLN A 88 -21.84 -27.13 -3.23
CA GLN A 88 -21.93 -26.45 -1.94
C GLN A 88 -20.94 -25.29 -1.88
N ALA A 89 -21.34 -24.17 -1.26
CA ALA A 89 -20.44 -23.07 -0.96
C ALA A 89 -19.89 -23.16 0.47
N TYR A 90 -18.71 -22.58 0.70
CA TYR A 90 -18.09 -22.47 2.01
C TYR A 90 -17.25 -21.19 2.12
N TYR A 91 -16.81 -20.88 3.35
CA TYR A 91 -15.85 -19.80 3.63
C TYR A 91 -14.44 -20.37 3.79
N THR A 92 -13.49 -19.93 2.96
CA THR A 92 -12.09 -20.38 3.00
C THR A 92 -11.34 -20.02 4.28
N SER A 93 -11.90 -19.12 5.10
CA SER A 93 -11.36 -18.76 6.41
C SER A 93 -11.59 -19.82 7.49
N THR A 94 -12.61 -20.67 7.34
CA THR A 94 -13.00 -21.67 8.34
C THR A 94 -13.08 -23.09 7.80
N SER A 95 -13.19 -23.24 6.49
CA SER A 95 -13.37 -24.54 5.83
C SER A 95 -12.58 -24.64 4.52
N THR A 96 -12.37 -25.87 4.08
CA THR A 96 -11.65 -26.22 2.85
C THR A 96 -12.32 -27.43 2.18
N CYS A 97 -12.11 -27.61 0.87
CA CYS A 97 -12.66 -28.74 0.11
C CYS A 97 -11.59 -29.82 -0.08
N CYS A 98 -11.68 -30.92 0.66
CA CYS A 98 -10.75 -32.04 0.56
C CYS A 98 -11.44 -33.23 -0.12
N LEU A 99 -10.94 -33.62 -1.30
CA LEU A 99 -11.48 -34.72 -2.11
C LEU A 99 -13.01 -34.61 -2.32
N GLY A 100 -13.48 -33.39 -2.61
CA GLY A 100 -14.91 -33.12 -2.86
C GLY A 100 -15.78 -33.02 -1.61
N VAL A 101 -15.20 -33.04 -0.41
CA VAL A 101 -15.94 -32.90 0.86
C VAL A 101 -15.45 -31.66 1.61
N ILE A 102 -16.39 -30.83 2.09
CA ILE A 102 -16.08 -29.68 2.94
C ILE A 102 -15.60 -30.18 4.31
N LYS A 103 -14.44 -29.70 4.74
CA LYS A 103 -13.81 -29.99 6.04
C LYS A 103 -13.48 -28.69 6.77
N PRO A 104 -13.50 -28.67 8.11
CA PRO A 104 -12.95 -27.55 8.88
C PRO A 104 -11.46 -27.34 8.58
N GLY A 105 -10.99 -26.10 8.61
CA GLY A 105 -9.60 -25.73 8.31
C GLY A 105 -9.45 -25.02 6.97
N ASN A 106 -8.23 -24.60 6.65
CA ASN A 106 -7.90 -23.86 5.43
C ASN A 106 -6.92 -24.62 4.50
N ALA A 107 -6.56 -25.87 4.83
CA ALA A 107 -5.72 -26.74 4.01
C ALA A 107 -6.09 -28.22 4.17
N CYS A 108 -5.71 -29.04 3.19
CA CYS A 108 -5.99 -30.49 3.17
C CYS A 108 -4.73 -31.33 3.38
N CYS A 109 -4.86 -32.39 4.15
CA CYS A 109 -3.90 -33.48 4.27
C CYS A 109 -4.62 -34.78 3.90
N GLY A 110 -4.53 -35.17 2.62
CA GLY A 110 -5.41 -36.19 2.06
C GLY A 110 -6.88 -35.77 2.14
N SER A 111 -7.72 -36.59 2.77
CA SER A 111 -9.16 -36.34 2.94
C SER A 111 -9.51 -35.49 4.17
N GLN A 112 -8.52 -35.12 5.00
CA GLN A 112 -8.72 -34.37 6.25
C GLN A 112 -8.40 -32.89 6.04
N GLY A 113 -9.21 -32.01 6.64
CA GLY A 113 -8.93 -30.58 6.71
C GLY A 113 -8.18 -30.22 7.99
N TYR A 114 -7.35 -29.17 7.94
CA TYR A 114 -6.64 -28.64 9.11
C TYR A 114 -6.39 -27.13 8.98
N TYR A 115 -6.05 -26.48 10.09
CA TYR A 115 -5.67 -25.07 10.14
C TYR A 115 -4.16 -24.90 10.06
N THR A 116 -3.66 -24.23 9.02
CA THR A 116 -2.21 -24.00 8.80
C THR A 116 -1.57 -23.11 9.87
N SER A 117 -2.36 -22.42 10.69
CA SER A 117 -1.88 -21.60 11.81
C SER A 117 -1.43 -22.42 13.01
N THR A 118 -1.91 -23.66 13.16
CA THR A 118 -1.63 -24.52 14.32
C THR A 118 -1.12 -25.91 13.95
N SER A 119 -1.30 -26.34 12.70
CA SER A 119 -0.92 -27.67 12.24
C SER A 119 -0.41 -27.66 10.81
N THR A 120 0.32 -28.70 10.44
CA THR A 120 0.86 -28.91 9.10
C THR A 120 0.77 -30.38 8.71
N CYS A 121 0.79 -30.67 7.40
CA CYS A 121 0.73 -32.03 6.86
C CYS A 121 2.14 -32.50 6.49
N CYS A 122 2.74 -33.40 7.28
CA CYS A 122 4.04 -33.99 6.98
C CYS A 122 3.85 -35.46 6.59
N ASN A 123 4.23 -35.82 5.37
CA ASN A 123 4.09 -37.19 4.83
C ASN A 123 2.68 -37.78 5.01
N GLY A 124 1.65 -36.97 4.78
CA GLY A 124 0.25 -37.40 4.88
C GLY A 124 -0.31 -37.46 6.31
N VAL A 125 0.45 -37.04 7.32
CA VAL A 125 -0.01 -36.96 8.72
C VAL A 125 -0.13 -35.50 9.13
N ILE A 126 -1.28 -35.13 9.72
CA ILE A 126 -1.48 -33.82 10.33
C ILE A 126 -0.81 -33.81 11.70
N LEU A 127 0.11 -32.87 11.89
CA LEU A 127 0.88 -32.72 13.13
C LEU A 127 0.83 -31.27 13.62
N PRO A 128 0.90 -31.02 14.95
CA PRO A 128 1.03 -29.67 15.49
C PRO A 128 2.32 -28.98 15.01
N GLY A 129 2.21 -27.75 14.53
CA GLY A 129 3.33 -27.00 13.94
C GLY A 129 2.93 -26.31 12.63
N THR A 130 3.82 -25.47 12.11
CA THR A 130 3.56 -24.66 10.90
C THR A 130 4.44 -25.06 9.72
N ALA A 131 5.44 -25.94 9.92
CA ALA A 131 6.32 -26.43 8.87
C ALA A 131 6.81 -27.87 9.16
N CYS A 132 7.28 -28.54 8.11
CA CYS A 132 7.83 -29.90 8.19
C CYS A 132 9.35 -29.91 8.12
N CYS A 133 9.97 -30.80 8.89
CA CYS A 133 11.37 -31.19 8.79
C CYS A 133 11.41 -32.71 8.62
N GLY A 134 11.45 -33.17 7.37
CA GLY A 134 11.17 -34.57 7.05
C GLY A 134 9.73 -34.93 7.44
N SER A 135 9.55 -35.98 8.25
CA SER A 135 8.24 -36.43 8.74
C SER A 135 7.79 -35.76 10.04
N GLN A 136 8.60 -34.88 10.64
CA GLN A 136 8.27 -34.17 11.88
C GLN A 136 7.77 -32.76 11.57
N ALA A 137 6.84 -32.26 12.39
CA ALA A 137 6.40 -30.87 12.35
C ALA A 137 7.08 -30.02 13.42
N TYR A 138 7.21 -28.72 13.16
CA TYR A 138 7.72 -27.74 14.10
C TYR A 138 7.05 -26.37 13.89
N TYR A 139 7.16 -25.49 14.88
CA TYR A 139 6.72 -24.09 14.76
C TYR A 139 7.86 -23.21 14.28
N THR A 140 7.69 -22.57 13.13
CA THR A 140 8.70 -21.68 12.51
C THR A 140 9.03 -20.45 13.36
N SER A 141 8.19 -20.09 14.34
CA SER A 141 8.43 -18.98 15.27
C SER A 141 9.48 -19.30 16.34
N SER A 142 9.73 -20.57 16.64
CA SER A 142 10.61 -20.99 17.74
C SER A 142 11.63 -22.07 17.34
N SER A 143 11.53 -22.61 16.13
CA SER A 143 12.40 -23.69 15.64
C SER A 143 12.63 -23.58 14.13
N ALA A 144 13.69 -24.21 13.65
CA ALA A 144 14.08 -24.24 12.25
C ALA A 144 14.58 -25.64 11.86
N CYS A 145 14.38 -26.04 10.61
CA CYS A 145 14.89 -27.30 10.07
C CYS A 145 16.27 -27.08 9.44
N CYS A 146 17.34 -27.38 10.18
CA CYS A 146 18.70 -27.17 9.73
C CYS A 146 19.31 -28.51 9.30
N LEU A 147 19.60 -28.66 8.01
CA LEU A 147 20.11 -29.89 7.40
C LEU A 147 19.28 -31.13 7.77
N GLY A 148 17.96 -31.00 7.74
CA GLY A 148 17.02 -32.09 8.04
C GLY A 148 16.81 -32.38 9.52
N VAL A 149 17.37 -31.56 10.43
CA VAL A 149 17.18 -31.70 11.89
C VAL A 149 16.51 -30.45 12.45
N ILE A 150 15.48 -30.63 13.27
CA ILE A 150 14.83 -29.52 13.98
C ILE A 150 15.78 -28.99 15.06
N LYS A 151 16.04 -27.68 15.03
CA LYS A 151 16.86 -26.96 15.99
C LYS A 151 16.07 -25.82 16.66
N PRO A 152 16.37 -25.48 17.91
CA PRO A 152 15.82 -24.28 18.55
C PRO A 152 16.21 -23.00 17.79
N GLY A 153 15.33 -22.00 17.79
CA GLY A 153 15.50 -20.75 17.06
C GLY A 153 14.86 -20.79 15.68
N ASN A 154 14.47 -19.64 15.14
CA ASN A 154 13.67 -19.51 13.92
C ASN A 154 14.50 -19.42 12.62
N ALA A 155 15.83 -19.56 12.68
CA ALA A 155 16.70 -19.57 11.51
C ALA A 155 17.88 -20.54 11.67
N CYS A 156 18.54 -20.85 10.55
CA CYS A 156 19.69 -21.75 10.51
C CYS A 156 20.98 -21.01 10.15
N CYS A 157 22.07 -21.36 10.83
CA CYS A 157 23.43 -20.99 10.49
C CYS A 157 24.23 -22.30 10.29
N GLY A 158 24.25 -22.78 9.05
CA GLY A 158 24.70 -24.15 8.76
C GLY A 158 23.78 -25.19 9.43
N SER A 159 24.36 -26.04 10.27
CA SER A 159 23.64 -27.09 11.02
C SER A 159 23.05 -26.63 12.36
N GLN A 160 23.34 -25.39 12.78
CA GLN A 160 22.90 -24.83 14.05
C GLN A 160 21.66 -23.96 13.86
N GLY A 161 20.73 -24.02 14.82
CA GLY A 161 19.59 -23.10 14.88
C GLY A 161 19.93 -21.87 15.72
N TYR A 162 19.32 -20.73 15.40
CA TYR A 162 19.44 -19.50 16.19
C TYR A 162 18.16 -18.66 16.10
N SER A 163 17.98 -17.75 17.06
CA SER A 163 16.88 -16.80 17.09
C SER A 163 17.27 -15.49 16.42
N THR A 164 16.59 -15.10 15.34
CA THR A 164 16.85 -13.86 14.61
C THR A 164 16.52 -12.59 15.40
N SER A 165 15.79 -12.72 16.51
CA SER A 165 15.50 -11.62 17.43
C SER A 165 16.69 -11.22 18.30
N THR A 166 17.66 -12.11 18.50
CA THR A 166 18.81 -11.87 19.39
C THR A 166 20.16 -12.03 18.68
N SER A 167 20.21 -12.76 17.57
CA SER A 167 21.44 -13.12 16.88
C SER A 167 21.26 -13.11 15.36
N THR A 168 22.39 -13.07 14.65
CA THR A 168 22.47 -13.20 13.20
C THR A 168 23.58 -14.19 12.83
N CYS A 169 23.53 -14.74 11.61
CA CYS A 169 24.54 -15.64 11.08
C CYS A 169 25.45 -14.88 10.11
N CYS A 170 26.71 -14.62 10.50
CA CYS A 170 27.70 -13.96 9.65
C CYS A 170 28.79 -14.95 9.28
N ASN A 171 28.96 -15.23 7.98
CA ASN A 171 29.94 -16.21 7.48
C ASN A 171 29.92 -17.56 8.21
N GLY A 172 28.72 -18.07 8.52
CA GLY A 172 28.55 -19.37 9.18
C GLY A 172 28.74 -19.35 10.70
N VAL A 173 28.94 -18.18 11.32
CA VAL A 173 29.04 -18.02 12.77
C VAL A 173 27.80 -17.28 13.30
N ILE A 174 27.19 -17.81 14.36
CA ILE A 174 26.08 -17.17 15.07
C ILE A 174 26.66 -16.14 16.03
N LEU A 175 26.25 -14.88 15.88
CA LEU A 175 26.75 -13.75 16.66
C LEU A 175 25.58 -12.87 17.14
N PRO A 176 25.69 -12.23 18.32
CA PRO A 176 24.68 -11.29 18.79
C PRO A 176 24.59 -10.07 17.88
N GLY A 177 23.38 -9.68 17.47
CA GLY A 177 23.14 -8.63 16.49
C GLY A 177 22.03 -9.00 15.50
N ASN A 178 21.68 -8.07 14.62
CA ASN A 178 20.63 -8.24 13.61
C ASN A 178 21.10 -7.96 12.17
N ALA A 179 22.38 -7.62 11.98
CA ALA A 179 22.99 -7.42 10.66
C ALA A 179 24.46 -7.82 10.67
N CYS A 180 25.00 -8.11 9.49
CA CYS A 180 26.41 -8.48 9.30
C CYS A 180 27.19 -7.38 8.59
N CYS A 181 28.43 -7.18 9.03
CA CYS A 181 29.44 -6.38 8.35
C CYS A 181 30.67 -7.28 8.13
N GLY A 182 30.73 -7.92 6.96
CA GLY A 182 31.64 -9.04 6.74
C GLY A 182 31.32 -10.20 7.70
N SER A 183 32.32 -10.64 8.47
CA SER A 183 32.19 -11.73 9.46
C SER A 183 31.75 -11.26 10.85
N GLN A 184 31.54 -9.96 11.07
CA GLN A 184 31.11 -9.41 12.36
C GLN A 184 29.61 -9.10 12.33
N ALA A 185 28.95 -9.26 13.48
CA ALA A 185 27.57 -8.83 13.67
C ALA A 185 27.48 -7.49 14.38
N TYR A 186 26.40 -6.76 14.12
CA TYR A 186 26.07 -5.50 14.81
C TYR A 186 24.56 -5.32 14.96
N TYR A 187 24.17 -4.34 15.76
CA TYR A 187 22.79 -3.89 15.90
C TYR A 187 22.55 -2.64 15.05
N THR A 188 21.63 -2.72 14.07
CA THR A 188 21.26 -1.59 13.20
C THR A 188 20.62 -0.41 13.94
N SER A 189 20.18 -0.62 15.18
CA SER A 189 19.64 0.45 16.04
C SER A 189 20.72 1.40 16.58
N THR A 190 21.99 0.96 16.65
CA THR A 190 23.08 1.75 17.22
C THR A 190 24.24 1.98 16.25
N SER A 191 24.39 1.12 15.26
CA SER A 191 25.53 1.12 14.34
C SER A 191 25.12 0.81 12.91
N THR A 192 26.00 1.13 11.97
CA THR A 192 25.88 0.80 10.55
C THR A 192 27.21 0.27 10.01
N CYS A 193 27.17 -0.46 8.90
CA CYS A 193 28.34 -0.99 8.24
C CYS A 193 28.70 -0.10 7.04
N CYS A 194 29.80 0.65 7.14
CA CYS A 194 30.29 1.49 6.04
C CYS A 194 31.61 0.92 5.52
N ASN A 195 31.63 0.47 4.26
CA ASN A 195 32.81 -0.14 3.62
C ASN A 195 33.48 -1.24 4.46
N GLY A 196 32.67 -2.11 5.08
CA GLY A 196 33.17 -3.23 5.87
C GLY A 196 33.58 -2.88 7.30
N VAL A 197 33.36 -1.64 7.77
CA VAL A 197 33.62 -1.23 9.15
C VAL A 197 32.30 -0.91 9.86
N ILE A 198 32.12 -1.47 11.05
CA ILE A 198 30.97 -1.16 11.93
C ILE A 198 31.26 0.16 12.65
N LEU A 199 30.38 1.13 12.46
CA LEU A 199 30.52 2.48 13.03
C LEU A 199 29.20 2.94 13.67
N PRO A 200 29.24 3.75 14.74
CA PRO A 200 28.03 4.35 15.32
C PRO A 200 27.30 5.24 14.31
N GLY A 201 25.99 5.06 14.16
CA GLY A 201 25.18 5.76 13.18
C GLY A 201 24.16 4.85 12.49
N ASN A 202 23.33 5.43 11.62
CA ASN A 202 22.28 4.71 10.89
C ASN A 202 22.35 4.90 9.37
N ALA A 203 23.35 5.66 8.87
CA ALA A 203 23.60 5.85 7.45
C ALA A 203 25.09 6.03 7.17
N CYS A 204 25.51 5.78 5.93
CA CYS A 204 26.88 5.93 5.47
C CYS A 204 27.04 7.11 4.51
N CYS A 205 28.15 7.83 4.64
CA CYS A 205 28.62 8.83 3.70
C CYS A 205 30.05 8.43 3.29
N GLY A 206 30.17 7.67 2.21
CA GLY A 206 31.43 6.99 1.89
C GLY A 206 31.81 5.97 2.98
N THR A 207 32.99 6.13 3.57
CA THR A 207 33.51 5.28 4.66
C THR A 207 33.08 5.71 6.06
N GLN A 208 32.42 6.87 6.21
CA GLN A 208 32.01 7.39 7.50
C GLN A 208 30.53 7.09 7.77
N ALA A 209 30.19 6.85 9.03
CA ALA A 209 28.81 6.76 9.48
C ALA A 209 28.31 8.08 10.06
N TYR A 210 27.00 8.29 10.00
CA TYR A 210 26.33 9.43 10.63
C TYR A 210 24.91 9.06 11.08
N TYR A 211 24.32 9.94 11.89
CA TYR A 211 22.91 9.85 12.27
C TYR A 211 22.06 10.75 11.37
N THR A 212 21.11 10.18 10.63
CA THR A 212 20.23 10.93 9.72
C THR A 212 19.34 11.95 10.41
N SER A 213 19.17 11.86 11.73
CA SER A 213 18.42 12.84 12.53
C SER A 213 19.16 14.16 12.74
N SER A 214 20.49 14.17 12.68
CA SER A 214 21.33 15.34 12.96
C SER A 214 22.34 15.67 11.87
N SER A 215 22.51 14.79 10.89
CA SER A 215 23.46 14.96 9.80
C SER A 215 22.95 14.37 8.49
N ALA A 216 23.47 14.88 7.37
CA ALA A 216 23.12 14.47 6.01
C ALA A 216 24.40 14.36 5.16
N CYS A 217 24.42 13.40 4.24
CA CYS A 217 25.53 13.23 3.30
C CYS A 217 25.27 14.06 2.03
N CYS A 218 25.84 15.27 1.98
CA CYS A 218 25.65 16.19 0.87
C CYS A 218 26.86 16.12 -0.06
N LEU A 219 26.67 15.52 -1.24
CA LEU A 219 27.73 15.31 -2.25
C LEU A 219 28.97 14.63 -1.65
N GLY A 220 28.76 13.58 -0.86
CA GLY A 220 29.83 12.79 -0.25
C GLY A 220 30.46 13.40 1.01
N VAL A 221 29.94 14.54 1.51
CA VAL A 221 30.42 15.18 2.74
C VAL A 221 29.31 15.19 3.78
N ILE A 222 29.61 14.76 5.01
CA ILE A 222 28.68 14.84 6.14
C ILE A 222 28.53 16.31 6.55
N ARG A 223 27.29 16.79 6.59
CA ARG A 223 26.92 18.14 7.01
C ARG A 223 25.90 18.09 8.15
N PRO A 224 25.91 19.05 9.09
CA PRO A 224 24.84 19.20 10.07
C PRO A 224 23.48 19.43 9.40
N GLY A 225 22.41 18.84 9.96
CA GLY A 225 21.06 18.87 9.38
C GLY A 225 20.61 17.50 8.86
N ASN A 226 19.32 17.27 8.65
CA ASN A 226 18.77 15.98 8.20
C ASN A 226 18.40 15.95 6.70
N ALA A 227 18.72 17.01 5.95
CA ALA A 227 18.52 17.09 4.51
C ALA A 227 19.61 17.95 3.84
N CYS A 228 19.73 17.82 2.51
CA CYS A 228 20.71 18.57 1.72
C CYS A 228 20.05 19.59 0.81
N CYS A 229 20.68 20.76 0.70
CA CYS A 229 20.40 21.79 -0.29
C CYS A 229 21.72 22.06 -1.04
N GLY A 230 21.93 21.37 -2.17
CA GLY A 230 23.23 21.32 -2.82
C GLY A 230 24.31 20.70 -1.92
N THR A 231 25.37 21.45 -1.64
CA THR A 231 26.49 21.03 -0.76
C THR A 231 26.24 21.28 0.73
N GLN A 232 25.15 21.98 1.08
CA GLN A 232 24.86 22.39 2.45
C GLN A 232 23.82 21.46 3.09
N GLY A 233 24.01 21.14 4.37
CA GLY A 233 23.01 20.46 5.18
C GLY A 233 22.06 21.47 5.85
N TYR A 234 20.82 21.07 6.08
CA TYR A 234 19.84 21.86 6.84
C TYR A 234 18.88 20.97 7.62
N TYR A 235 18.21 21.54 8.62
CA TYR A 235 17.18 20.85 9.41
C TYR A 235 15.79 21.12 8.81
N THR A 236 15.11 20.07 8.37
CA THR A 236 13.74 20.17 7.80
C THR A 236 12.69 20.61 8.81
N SER A 237 13.02 20.56 10.11
CA SER A 237 12.15 21.06 11.18
C SER A 237 12.10 22.60 11.26
N THR A 238 13.13 23.29 10.79
CA THR A 238 13.22 24.76 10.86
C THR A 238 13.31 25.43 9.49
N SER A 239 13.81 24.71 8.49
CA SER A 239 14.16 25.26 7.18
C SER A 239 13.76 24.33 6.04
N THR A 240 13.68 24.87 4.83
CA THR A 240 13.43 24.15 3.58
C THR A 240 14.38 24.65 2.49
N CYS A 241 14.66 23.81 1.50
CA CYS A 241 15.45 24.18 0.34
C CYS A 241 14.53 24.56 -0.82
N CYS A 242 14.53 25.83 -1.23
CA CYS A 242 13.76 26.31 -2.39
C CYS A 242 14.74 26.84 -3.44
N ASN A 243 14.72 26.23 -4.64
CA ASN A 243 15.64 26.58 -5.74
C ASN A 243 17.12 26.67 -5.32
N GLY A 244 17.58 25.75 -4.48
CA GLY A 244 18.97 25.69 -4.02
C GLY A 244 19.32 26.65 -2.88
N VAL A 245 18.36 27.38 -2.33
CA VAL A 245 18.56 28.28 -1.17
C VAL A 245 17.85 27.70 0.05
N ILE A 246 18.56 27.66 1.18
CA ILE A 246 18.00 27.27 2.48
C ILE A 246 17.28 28.48 3.09
N LEU A 247 16.00 28.31 3.38
CA LEU A 247 15.12 29.37 3.89
C LEU A 247 14.31 28.85 5.08
N ALA A 248 13.97 29.73 6.03
CA ALA A 248 13.10 29.39 7.15
C ALA A 248 11.68 29.04 6.65
N GLY A 249 11.17 27.88 7.04
CA GLY A 249 9.89 27.36 6.54
C GLY A 249 9.89 25.84 6.37
N ASN A 250 8.74 25.28 6.01
CA ASN A 250 8.58 23.83 5.78
C ASN A 250 7.88 23.49 4.45
N ALA A 251 7.76 24.47 3.55
CA ALA A 251 7.27 24.32 2.19
C ALA A 251 7.80 25.46 1.30
N CYS A 252 7.83 25.21 -0.01
CA CYS A 252 8.26 26.19 -1.01
C CYS A 252 7.07 26.67 -1.84
N CYS A 253 7.07 27.97 -2.16
CA CYS A 253 6.21 28.61 -3.15
C CYS A 253 7.14 29.30 -4.16
N GLY A 254 7.47 28.60 -5.25
CA GLY A 254 8.57 29.00 -6.12
C GLY A 254 9.90 29.02 -5.38
N SER A 255 10.59 30.16 -5.38
CA SER A 255 11.86 30.38 -4.67
C SER A 255 11.70 30.84 -3.22
N GLN A 256 10.48 31.07 -2.73
CA GLN A 256 10.22 31.51 -1.37
C GLN A 256 9.81 30.34 -0.48
N ALA A 257 10.17 30.39 0.80
CA ALA A 257 9.70 29.44 1.80
C ALA A 257 8.55 30.01 2.63
N TYR A 258 7.70 29.12 3.13
CA TYR A 258 6.63 29.46 4.06
C TYR A 258 6.39 28.34 5.06
N TYR A 259 5.62 28.64 6.12
CA TYR A 259 5.14 27.66 7.08
C TYR A 259 3.71 27.24 6.74
N LYS A 260 3.50 25.95 6.46
CA LYS A 260 2.17 25.38 6.18
C LYS A 260 1.16 25.55 7.32
N SER A 261 1.62 25.86 8.54
CA SER A 261 0.76 26.13 9.69
C SER A 261 0.06 27.49 9.64
N THR A 262 0.61 28.46 8.91
CA THR A 262 0.10 29.84 8.88
C THR A 262 -0.21 30.33 7.47
N SER A 263 0.33 29.66 6.44
CA SER A 263 0.19 30.10 5.05
C SER A 263 0.11 28.92 4.10
N THR A 264 -0.38 29.19 2.90
CA THR A 264 -0.41 28.25 1.77
C THR A 264 0.02 28.95 0.49
N CYS A 265 0.45 28.18 -0.51
CA CYS A 265 0.86 28.69 -1.81
C CYS A 265 -0.26 28.49 -2.83
N CYS A 266 -0.92 29.56 -3.28
CA CYS A 266 -1.93 29.51 -4.34
C CYS A 266 -1.41 30.25 -5.57
N ASN A 267 -1.32 29.57 -6.71
CA ASN A 267 -0.80 30.12 -7.97
C ASN A 267 0.54 30.87 -7.83
N GLY A 268 1.46 30.33 -7.02
CA GLY A 268 2.79 30.91 -6.82
C GLY A 268 2.84 32.09 -5.84
N VAL A 269 1.74 32.42 -5.16
CA VAL A 269 1.68 33.47 -4.12
C VAL A 269 1.46 32.83 -2.75
N ILE A 270 2.26 33.25 -1.76
CA ILE A 270 2.10 32.85 -0.36
C ILE A 270 1.00 33.70 0.27
N LEU A 271 -0.03 33.04 0.79
CA LEU A 271 -1.23 33.66 1.35
C LEU A 271 -1.57 33.03 2.69
N ALA A 272 -2.16 33.80 3.61
CA ALA A 272 -2.64 33.26 4.89
C ALA A 272 -3.81 32.29 4.69
N GLY A 273 -3.73 31.09 5.28
CA GLY A 273 -4.69 30.01 5.07
C GLY A 273 -4.01 28.65 4.98
N ASN A 274 -4.80 27.58 4.91
CA ASN A 274 -4.31 26.21 4.83
C ASN A 274 -4.79 25.43 3.58
N ALA A 275 -5.61 26.05 2.74
CA ALA A 275 -6.07 25.48 1.48
C ALA A 275 -6.29 26.57 0.41
N CYS A 276 -6.32 26.16 -0.86
CA CYS A 276 -6.55 27.06 -2.00
C CYS A 276 -7.91 26.79 -2.64
N CYS A 277 -8.63 27.86 -2.97
CA CYS A 277 -9.79 27.85 -3.85
C CYS A 277 -9.47 28.74 -5.06
N GLY A 278 -9.02 28.13 -6.15
CA GLY A 278 -8.37 28.87 -7.24
C GLY A 278 -7.11 29.59 -6.76
N SER A 279 -7.04 30.91 -6.96
CA SER A 279 -5.94 31.77 -6.52
C SER A 279 -6.10 32.32 -5.09
N GLN A 280 -7.20 32.00 -4.40
CA GLN A 280 -7.47 32.49 -3.05
C GLN A 280 -7.12 31.45 -2.01
N ALA A 281 -6.47 31.86 -0.92
CA ALA A 281 -6.29 31.01 0.25
C ALA A 281 -7.47 31.14 1.21
N TYR A 282 -7.77 30.05 1.91
CA TYR A 282 -8.82 30.00 2.93
C TYR A 282 -8.44 29.08 4.09
N TYR A 283 -9.19 29.18 5.18
CA TYR A 283 -9.08 28.26 6.32
C TYR A 283 -10.18 27.21 6.25
N THR A 284 -9.80 25.94 6.14
CA THR A 284 -10.75 24.80 6.10
C THR A 284 -11.59 24.66 7.38
N SER A 285 -11.23 25.35 8.46
CA SER A 285 -11.99 25.39 9.71
C SER A 285 -13.23 26.28 9.64
N SER A 286 -13.29 27.24 8.71
CA SER A 286 -14.38 28.22 8.60
C SER A 286 -14.97 28.35 7.20
N GLN A 287 -14.32 27.78 6.19
CA GLN A 287 -14.68 27.94 4.79
C GLN A 287 -14.48 26.64 4.01
N VAL A 288 -15.19 26.52 2.89
CA VAL A 288 -15.12 25.40 1.95
C VAL A 288 -15.09 25.94 0.51
N CYS A 289 -14.33 25.26 -0.37
CA CYS A 289 -14.29 25.59 -1.79
C CYS A 289 -15.26 24.68 -2.56
N CYS A 290 -16.28 25.26 -3.17
CA CYS A 290 -17.28 24.53 -3.96
C CYS A 290 -17.22 25.00 -5.40
N ASN A 291 -16.77 24.14 -6.32
CA ASN A 291 -16.62 24.45 -7.74
C ASN A 291 -15.83 25.76 -8.00
N GLY A 292 -14.76 26.00 -7.24
CA GLY A 292 -13.92 27.20 -7.37
C GLY A 292 -14.48 28.46 -6.67
N ILE A 293 -15.60 28.35 -5.95
CA ILE A 293 -16.19 29.45 -5.18
C ILE A 293 -16.02 29.18 -3.68
N LEU A 294 -15.48 30.14 -2.95
CA LEU A 294 -15.39 30.09 -1.49
C LEU A 294 -16.75 30.34 -0.84
N LYS A 295 -17.15 29.43 0.04
CA LYS A 295 -18.32 29.56 0.90
C LYS A 295 -17.91 29.51 2.37
N ALA A 296 -18.69 30.17 3.23
CA ALA A 296 -18.56 30.02 4.68
C ALA A 296 -19.13 28.67 5.14
N GLY A 297 -18.53 28.08 6.16
CA GLY A 297 -18.88 26.76 6.69
C GLY A 297 -18.12 25.62 6.02
N SER A 298 -18.52 24.40 6.33
CA SER A 298 -17.76 23.17 6.01
C SER A 298 -18.37 22.33 4.89
N VAL A 299 -19.48 22.76 4.28
CA VAL A 299 -20.31 21.94 3.39
C VAL A 299 -20.61 22.66 2.08
N CYS A 300 -20.45 21.93 0.98
CA CYS A 300 -20.95 22.27 -0.35
C CYS A 300 -22.37 21.73 -0.53
#